data_AF-A0A524FK74-F1
#
_entry.id   AF-A0A524FK74-F1
#
_cell.length_a   1.000
_cell.length_b   1.000
_cell.length_c   1.000
_cell.angle_alpha   90.00
_cell.angle_beta   90.00
_cell.angle_gamma   90.00
#
_symmetry.space_group_name_H-M   'P 1'
#
loop_
_entity.id
_entity.type
_entity.pdbx_description
1 polymer ?
#
loop_
_entity_poly.entity_id
_entity_poly.type
_entity_poly.pdbx_seq_one_letter_code
_entity_poly.pdbx_strand_id
1 'polypeptide(L)'
;MAEKGILWSIVFLITTIIYFTIPTYLIFTYWIWLNEIVDPEGQPVYTYALLALFLYFVTLLVGLIYSVATVRAVVQRKNEEGLGIPKGVKGFGLVSTIFVVSLMIIWYYLFNEIAIFTWKVP
;
A
#
# COMPACT_ATOMS: atom_id res chain seq x y z
N MET A 1 -26.99 -9.22 2.43
CA MET A 1 -26.08 -9.13 3.60
C MET A 1 -24.80 -9.93 3.41
N ALA A 2 -24.87 -11.19 2.95
CA ALA A 2 -23.69 -11.93 2.48
C ALA A 2 -22.93 -11.22 1.34
N GLU A 3 -23.66 -10.55 0.45
CA GLU A 3 -23.10 -9.74 -0.65
C GLU A 3 -22.19 -8.60 -0.17
N LYS A 4 -22.49 -7.98 0.98
CA LYS A 4 -21.64 -6.93 1.56
C LYS A 4 -20.30 -7.52 2.02
N GLY A 5 -20.30 -8.70 2.61
CA GLY A 5 -19.07 -9.39 3.01
C GLY A 5 -18.20 -9.77 1.82
N ILE A 6 -18.82 -10.23 0.72
CA ILE A 6 -18.11 -10.54 -0.53
C ILE A 6 -17.50 -9.28 -1.15
N LEU A 7 -18.26 -8.18 -1.24
CA LEU A 7 -17.76 -6.92 -1.77
C LEU A 7 -16.56 -6.40 -0.98
N TRP A 8 -16.65 -6.40 0.36
CA TRP A 8 -15.53 -5.99 1.22
C TRP A 8 -14.33 -6.93 1.10
N SER A 9 -14.54 -8.24 0.93
CA SER A 9 -13.43 -9.17 0.71
C SER A 9 -12.68 -8.90 -0.59
N ILE A 10 -13.38 -8.50 -1.65
CA ILE A 10 -12.77 -8.13 -2.93
C ILE A 10 -11.96 -6.84 -2.77
N VAL A 11 -12.52 -5.83 -2.09
CA VAL A 11 -11.82 -4.57 -1.82
C VAL A 11 -10.54 -4.84 -1.02
N PHE A 12 -10.62 -5.59 0.08
CA PHE A 12 -9.44 -5.91 0.88
C PHE A 12 -8.41 -6.72 0.11
N LEU A 13 -8.83 -7.66 -0.75
CA LEU A 13 -7.92 -8.44 -1.57
C LEU A 13 -7.16 -7.57 -2.58
N ILE A 14 -7.86 -6.66 -3.27
CA ILE A 14 -7.24 -5.73 -4.20
C ILE A 14 -6.26 -4.82 -3.44
N THR A 15 -6.67 -4.29 -2.29
CA THR A 15 -5.80 -3.45 -1.46
C THR A 15 -4.56 -4.21 -0.98
N THR A 16 -4.70 -5.47 -0.57
CA THR A 16 -3.57 -6.35 -0.25
C THR A 16 -2.61 -6.45 -1.42
N ILE A 17 -3.10 -6.73 -2.62
CA ILE A 17 -2.26 -6.85 -3.84
C ILE A 17 -1.53 -5.54 -4.10
N ILE A 18 -2.20 -4.39 -4.00
CA ILE A 18 -1.59 -3.06 -4.17
C ILE A 18 -0.44 -2.86 -3.18
N TYR A 19 -0.68 -3.11 -1.88
CA TYR A 19 0.32 -2.91 -0.83
C TYR A 19 1.50 -3.90 -0.89
N PHE A 20 1.32 -5.09 -1.48
CA PHE A 20 2.44 -6.01 -1.72
C PHE A 20 3.17 -5.69 -3.02
N THR A 21 2.46 -5.52 -4.13
CA THR A 21 3.07 -5.47 -5.46
C THR A 21 3.73 -4.14 -5.76
N ILE A 22 3.06 -3.01 -5.50
CA ILE A 22 3.57 -1.69 -5.90
C ILE A 22 4.81 -1.30 -5.08
N PRO A 23 4.80 -1.36 -3.72
CA PRO A 23 5.98 -1.04 -2.94
C PRO A 23 7.15 -1.98 -3.22
N THR A 24 6.88 -3.27 -3.46
CA THR A 24 7.91 -4.23 -3.88
C THR A 24 8.51 -3.82 -5.23
N TYR A 25 7.69 -3.52 -6.23
CA TYR A 25 8.18 -3.05 -7.52
C TYR A 25 9.06 -1.80 -7.36
N LEU A 26 8.56 -0.77 -6.65
CA LEU A 26 9.28 0.49 -6.45
C LEU A 26 10.61 0.28 -5.73
N ILE A 27 10.66 -0.49 -4.63
CA ILE A 27 11.91 -0.67 -3.90
C ILE A 27 12.95 -1.37 -4.76
N PHE A 28 12.58 -2.40 -5.52
CA PHE A 28 13.52 -3.12 -6.38
C PHE A 28 13.93 -2.33 -7.63
N THR A 29 13.05 -1.51 -8.19
CA THR A 29 13.37 -0.65 -9.34
C THR A 29 14.30 0.50 -8.95
N TYR A 30 14.07 1.16 -7.82
CA TYR A 30 14.82 2.34 -7.40
C TYR A 30 15.94 2.04 -6.40
N TRP A 31 16.17 0.77 -6.04
CA TRP A 31 17.16 0.39 -5.02
C TRP A 31 18.56 0.92 -5.34
N ILE A 32 19.03 0.69 -6.57
CA ILE A 32 20.37 1.10 -7.00
C ILE A 32 20.47 2.63 -6.95
N TRP A 33 19.51 3.31 -7.58
CA TRP A 33 19.44 4.77 -7.59
C TRP A 33 19.46 5.37 -6.18
N LEU A 34 18.68 4.81 -5.24
CA LEU A 34 18.64 5.26 -3.84
C LEU A 34 19.98 5.11 -3.11
N ASN A 35 20.79 4.11 -3.46
CA ASN A 35 22.10 3.88 -2.85
C ASN A 35 23.23 4.68 -3.53
N GLU A 36 22.98 5.22 -4.73
CA GLU A 36 23.93 6.05 -5.47
C GLU A 36 23.75 7.55 -5.21
N ILE A 37 22.76 7.94 -4.41
CA ILE A 37 22.55 9.34 -4.02
C ILE A 37 23.74 9.82 -3.21
N VAL A 38 24.40 10.86 -3.73
CA VAL A 38 25.48 11.57 -3.06
C VAL A 38 25.07 13.01 -2.77
N ASP A 39 25.61 13.57 -1.70
CA ASP A 39 25.48 14.99 -1.40
C ASP A 39 26.38 15.85 -2.33
N PRO A 40 26.28 17.19 -2.28
CA PRO A 40 27.14 18.08 -3.07
C PRO A 40 28.64 17.93 -2.80
N GLU A 41 29.03 17.28 -1.69
CA GLU A 41 30.40 17.03 -1.27
C GLU A 41 30.88 15.62 -1.71
N GLY A 42 30.03 14.85 -2.38
CA GLY A 42 30.30 13.50 -2.88
C GLY A 42 30.14 12.39 -1.83
N GLN A 43 29.59 12.68 -0.64
CA GLN A 43 29.34 11.68 0.39
C GLN A 43 28.03 10.93 0.12
N PRO A 44 27.98 9.61 0.33
CA PRO A 44 26.77 8.83 0.14
C PRO A 44 25.68 9.18 1.16
N VAL A 45 24.45 9.38 0.69
CA VAL A 45 23.28 9.75 1.52
C VAL A 45 22.34 8.55 1.67
N TYR A 46 22.59 7.73 2.69
CA TYR A 46 21.78 6.53 2.95
C TYR A 46 20.41 6.80 3.59
N THR A 47 20.15 8.03 4.07
CA THR A 47 18.91 8.37 4.77
C THR A 47 17.67 8.14 3.91
N TYR A 48 17.73 8.47 2.62
CA TYR A 48 16.61 8.24 1.69
C TYR A 48 16.38 6.75 1.42
N ALA A 49 17.45 5.96 1.26
CA ALA A 49 17.36 4.52 1.11
C ALA A 49 16.75 3.85 2.36
N LEU A 50 17.19 4.26 3.55
CA LEU A 50 16.65 3.77 4.82
C LEU A 50 15.17 4.15 5.02
N LEU A 51 14.79 5.37 4.65
CA LEU A 51 13.40 5.82 4.68
C LEU A 51 12.53 5.00 3.72
N ALA A 52 13.00 4.77 2.48
CA ALA A 52 12.28 3.96 1.50
C ALA A 52 12.10 2.51 1.99
N LEU A 53 13.13 1.92 2.60
CA LEU A 53 13.08 0.58 3.18
C LEU A 53 12.10 0.51 4.36
N PHE A 54 12.10 1.52 5.23
CA PHE A 54 11.15 1.63 6.33
C PHE A 54 9.70 1.68 5.82
N LEU A 55 9.43 2.56 4.85
CA LEU A 55 8.10 2.67 4.23
C LEU A 55 7.70 1.38 3.54
N TYR A 56 8.63 0.69 2.87
CA TYR A 56 8.39 -0.62 2.28
C TYR A 56 7.94 -1.63 3.35
N PHE A 57 8.64 -1.76 4.48
CA PHE A 57 8.19 -2.66 5.56
C PHE A 57 6.82 -2.28 6.13
N VAL A 58 6.54 -0.98 6.30
CA VAL A 58 5.22 -0.51 6.73
C VAL A 58 4.15 -0.95 5.73
N THR A 59 4.40 -0.82 4.42
CA THR A 59 3.43 -1.27 3.41
C THR A 59 3.20 -2.78 3.43
N LEU A 60 4.22 -3.60 3.67
CA LEU A 60 4.06 -5.05 3.84
C LEU A 60 3.22 -5.40 5.07
N LEU A 61 3.44 -4.72 6.19
CA LEU A 61 2.63 -4.89 7.41
C LEU A 61 1.16 -4.54 7.17
N VAL A 62 0.91 -3.44 6.45
CA VAL A 62 -0.44 -3.05 6.05
C VAL A 62 -1.06 -4.07 5.10
N GLY A 63 -0.30 -4.58 4.13
CA GLY A 63 -0.73 -5.67 3.25
C GLY A 63 -1.16 -6.92 4.02
N LEU A 64 -0.40 -7.32 5.05
CA LEU A 64 -0.75 -8.44 5.93
C LEU A 64 -2.05 -8.20 6.70
N ILE A 65 -2.27 -7.00 7.22
CA ILE A 65 -3.52 -6.64 7.90
C ILE A 65 -4.71 -6.81 6.96
N TYR A 66 -4.60 -6.33 5.72
CA TYR A 66 -5.66 -6.49 4.71
C TYR A 66 -5.84 -7.95 4.26
N SER A 67 -4.79 -8.76 4.25
CA SER A 67 -4.90 -10.20 3.96
C SER A 67 -5.77 -10.90 5.01
N VAL A 68 -5.51 -10.63 6.30
CA VAL A 68 -6.30 -11.18 7.40
C VAL A 68 -7.74 -10.64 7.36
N ALA A 69 -7.92 -9.36 7.02
CA ALA A 69 -9.23 -8.76 6.85
C ALA A 69 -10.05 -9.42 5.72
N THR A 70 -9.39 -9.78 4.62
CA THR A 70 -10.00 -10.52 3.49
C THR A 70 -10.55 -11.85 3.97
N VAL A 71 -9.72 -12.66 4.65
CA VAL A 71 -10.13 -13.98 5.18
C VAL A 71 -11.31 -13.83 6.14
N ARG A 72 -11.25 -12.87 7.07
CA ARG A 72 -12.35 -12.61 8.00
C ARG A 72 -13.64 -12.20 7.28
N ALA A 73 -13.56 -11.33 6.28
CA ALA A 73 -14.73 -10.91 5.50
C ALA A 73 -15.40 -12.08 4.77
N VAL A 74 -14.64 -13.06 4.29
CA VAL A 74 -15.16 -14.27 3.64
C VAL A 74 -15.75 -15.25 4.67
N VAL A 75 -15.03 -15.56 5.74
CA VAL A 75 -15.43 -16.56 6.75
C VAL A 75 -16.65 -16.09 7.54
N GLN A 76 -16.70 -14.81 7.92
CA GLN A 76 -17.77 -14.26 8.76
C GLN A 76 -18.95 -13.67 7.96
N ARG A 77 -19.02 -13.89 6.64
CA ARG A 77 -20.06 -13.30 5.76
C ARG A 77 -21.50 -13.70 6.08
N LYS A 78 -21.71 -14.79 6.83
CA LYS A 78 -23.04 -15.34 7.18
C LYS A 78 -23.38 -15.19 8.68
N ASN A 79 -22.46 -14.67 9.50
CA ASN A 79 -22.65 -14.62 10.94
C ASN A 79 -23.16 -13.23 11.34
N GLU A 80 -24.43 -13.13 11.73
CA GLU A 80 -25.08 -11.86 12.12
C GLU A 80 -24.62 -11.38 13.52
N GLU A 81 -24.26 -12.31 14.40
CA GLU A 81 -23.86 -12.03 15.79
C GLU A 81 -22.33 -12.11 16.01
N GLY A 82 -21.62 -12.85 15.17
CA GLY A 82 -20.20 -13.12 15.35
C GLY A 82 -19.29 -12.04 14.77
N LEU A 83 -19.05 -10.96 15.52
CA LEU A 83 -17.95 -10.01 15.31
C LEU A 83 -17.77 -9.61 13.83
N GLY A 84 -18.78 -8.99 13.22
CA GLY A 84 -18.65 -8.41 11.88
C GLY A 84 -17.35 -7.58 11.76
N ILE A 85 -16.78 -7.49 10.54
CA ILE A 85 -15.49 -6.83 10.23
C ILE A 85 -15.23 -5.70 11.25
N PRO A 86 -14.20 -5.81 12.12
CA PRO A 86 -14.02 -4.90 13.23
C PRO A 86 -14.13 -3.47 12.74
N LYS A 87 -14.89 -2.60 13.43
CA LYS A 87 -15.06 -1.20 13.01
C LYS A 87 -13.71 -0.53 12.72
N GLY A 88 -12.67 -0.92 13.47
CA GLY A 88 -11.29 -0.51 13.23
C GLY A 88 -10.72 -0.91 11.87
N VAL A 89 -11.01 -2.11 11.36
CA VAL A 89 -10.56 -2.56 10.02
C VAL A 89 -11.31 -1.83 8.91
N LYS A 90 -12.61 -1.53 9.10
CA LYS A 90 -13.37 -0.69 8.15
C LYS A 90 -12.87 0.76 8.14
N GLY A 91 -12.62 1.34 9.32
CA GLY A 91 -12.11 2.70 9.47
C GLY A 91 -10.69 2.85 8.94
N PHE A 92 -9.79 1.93 9.34
CA PHE A 92 -8.44 1.85 8.81
C PHE A 92 -8.45 1.63 7.29
N GLY A 93 -9.30 0.70 6.82
CA GLY A 93 -9.63 0.47 5.41
C GLY A 93 -9.88 1.74 4.63
N LEU A 94 -10.86 2.50 5.09
CA LEU A 94 -11.29 3.75 4.48
C LEU A 94 -10.17 4.81 4.52
N VAL A 95 -9.55 5.01 5.68
CA VAL A 95 -8.52 6.04 5.87
C VAL A 95 -7.28 5.74 5.02
N SER A 96 -6.82 4.50 5.01
CA SER A 96 -5.67 4.10 4.17
C SER A 96 -6.01 4.22 2.69
N THR A 97 -7.22 3.86 2.27
CA THR A 97 -7.66 4.02 0.88
C THR A 97 -7.66 5.50 0.47
N ILE A 98 -8.27 6.37 1.29
CA ILE A 98 -8.29 7.81 1.05
C ILE A 98 -6.87 8.37 0.97
N PHE A 99 -6.00 7.96 1.90
CA PHE A 99 -4.61 8.39 1.93
C PHE A 99 -3.84 7.97 0.67
N VAL A 100 -3.95 6.71 0.25
CA VAL A 100 -3.30 6.19 -0.96
C VAL A 100 -3.82 6.89 -2.22
N VAL A 101 -5.15 7.03 -2.35
CA VAL A 101 -5.77 7.73 -3.49
C VAL A 101 -5.31 9.19 -3.53
N SER A 102 -5.24 9.87 -2.39
CA SER A 102 -4.75 11.25 -2.30
C SER A 102 -3.29 11.35 -2.74
N LEU A 103 -2.44 10.40 -2.32
CA LEU A 103 -1.04 10.31 -2.75
C LEU A 103 -0.91 10.13 -4.27
N MET A 104 -1.72 9.26 -4.87
CA MET A 104 -1.73 9.06 -6.33
C MET A 104 -2.17 10.33 -7.09
N ILE A 105 -3.17 11.04 -6.57
CA ILE A 105 -3.62 12.31 -7.14
C ILE A 105 -2.53 13.37 -7.06
N ILE A 106 -1.90 13.55 -5.89
CA ILE A 106 -0.80 14.50 -5.69
C ILE A 106 0.36 14.16 -6.62
N TRP A 107 0.72 12.88 -6.73
CA TRP A 107 1.75 12.42 -7.67
C TRP A 107 1.45 12.81 -9.11
N TYR A 108 0.22 12.54 -9.56
CA TYR A 108 -0.21 12.91 -10.91
C TYR A 108 -0.08 14.41 -11.16
N TYR A 109 -0.45 15.26 -10.19
CA TYR A 109 -0.30 16.71 -10.35
C TYR A 109 1.16 17.19 -10.36
N LEU A 110 2.05 16.52 -9.62
CA LEU A 110 3.47 16.92 -9.54
C LEU A 110 4.28 16.45 -10.74
N PHE A 111 4.00 15.23 -11.24
CA PHE A 111 4.83 14.56 -12.24
C PHE A 111 4.11 14.37 -13.58
N ASN A 112 2.83 14.73 -13.68
CA ASN A 112 1.98 14.52 -14.87
C ASN A 112 1.96 13.07 -15.37
N GLU A 113 2.21 12.12 -14.47
CA GLU A 113 2.27 10.69 -14.74
C GLU A 113 1.36 9.97 -13.77
N ILE A 114 0.64 8.94 -14.24
CA ILE A 114 -0.10 8.07 -13.33
C ILE A 114 0.94 7.31 -12.52
N ALA A 115 0.97 7.52 -11.21
CA ALA A 115 1.83 6.76 -10.29
C ALA A 115 1.71 5.27 -10.66
N ILE A 116 2.84 4.58 -10.89
CA ILE A 116 2.97 3.18 -11.39
C ILE A 116 3.22 3.04 -12.90
N PHE A 117 3.01 4.06 -13.74
CA PHE A 117 3.31 4.03 -15.20
C PHE A 117 4.56 4.82 -15.59
N THR A 118 5.49 5.04 -14.66
CA THR A 118 6.77 5.66 -14.94
C THR A 118 7.64 4.68 -15.73
N TRP A 119 7.52 4.67 -17.06
CA TRP A 119 8.20 3.68 -17.91
C TRP A 119 9.70 3.95 -18.09
N LYS A 120 10.21 5.05 -17.50
CA LYS A 120 11.60 5.42 -17.56
C LYS A 120 12.11 5.72 -16.16
N VAL A 121 13.05 4.89 -15.72
CA VAL A 121 14.02 5.28 -14.71
C VAL A 121 14.82 6.46 -15.30
N PRO A 122 15.07 7.56 -14.55
CA PRO A 122 16.00 8.60 -14.96
C PRO A 122 17.37 8.03 -15.32
#